data_AF-A0A8J6UY53-F1
#
_entry.id   AF-A0A8J6UY53-F1
#
_cell.length_a   1.000
_cell.length_b   1.000
_cell.length_c   1.000
_cell.angle_alpha   90.00
_cell.angle_beta   90.00
_cell.angle_gamma   90.00
#
_symmetry.space_group_name_H-M   'P 1'
#
loop_
_entity.id
_entity.type
_entity.pdbx_description
1 polymer ?
#
loop_
_entity_poly.entity_id
_entity_poly.type
_entity_poly.pdbx_seq_one_letter_code
_entity_poly.pdbx_strand_id
1 'polypeptide(L)'
;MKGRKRHVVVDVLGLVLGCYVTSANTADVKAAPAVLVWVLEMFERIVKVLADQGYRGALGALIEHFFEQQERQVKLELTQRPTASQGFQVEPKRWIVERTWTWLENARILTRDYERLPENHEGMIYVVMIRLMLRCLAKNRRTWEAQTA
;
A
#
# COMPACT_ATOMS: atom_id res chain seq x y z
N MET A 1 -12.28 7.61 19.77
CA MET A 1 -10.79 7.66 19.89
C MET A 1 -10.24 8.53 18.76
N LYS A 2 -9.30 9.43 19.04
CA LYS A 2 -8.53 10.10 17.99
C LYS A 2 -7.46 9.13 17.51
N GLY A 3 -7.61 8.61 16.30
CA GLY A 3 -6.63 7.72 15.67
C GLY A 3 -6.15 8.28 14.35
N ARG A 4 -5.11 7.67 13.78
CA ARG A 4 -4.67 7.91 12.41
C ARG A 4 -4.89 6.67 11.56
N LYS A 5 -5.04 6.89 10.27
CA LYS A 5 -5.10 5.84 9.26
C LYS A 5 -3.99 6.06 8.26
N ARG A 6 -3.28 5.00 7.88
CA ARG A 6 -2.24 5.07 6.85
C ARG A 6 -2.80 4.49 5.56
N HIS A 7 -2.51 5.15 4.46
CA HIS A 7 -2.87 4.75 3.11
C HIS A 7 -1.57 4.47 2.39
N VAL A 8 -1.41 3.28 1.82
CA VAL A 8 -0.15 2.87 1.19
C VAL A 8 -0.40 2.37 -0.22
N VAL A 9 0.51 2.71 -1.12
CA VAL A 9 0.62 2.11 -2.45
C VAL A 9 1.90 1.30 -2.46
N VAL A 10 1.80 0.04 -2.89
CA VAL A 10 2.90 -0.92 -2.84
C VAL A 10 3.14 -1.52 -4.22
N ASP A 11 4.38 -1.93 -4.48
CA ASP A 11 4.72 -2.72 -5.66
C ASP A 11 4.34 -4.21 -5.48
N VAL A 12 4.66 -5.02 -6.50
CA VAL A 12 4.42 -6.48 -6.49
C VAL A 12 5.27 -7.24 -5.46
N LEU A 13 6.34 -6.65 -4.94
CA LEU A 13 7.16 -7.20 -3.88
C LEU A 13 6.67 -6.78 -2.49
N GLY A 14 5.68 -5.88 -2.40
CA GLY A 14 5.19 -5.31 -1.15
C GLY A 14 6.07 -4.19 -0.61
N LEU A 15 6.89 -3.57 -1.46
CA LEU A 15 7.65 -2.37 -1.09
C LEU A 15 6.74 -1.15 -1.26
N VAL A 16 6.74 -0.27 -0.25
CA VAL A 16 5.93 0.96 -0.28
C VAL A 16 6.52 1.91 -1.32
N LEU A 17 5.72 2.23 -2.33
CA LEU A 17 6.02 3.26 -3.33
C LEU A 17 5.62 4.63 -2.81
N GLY A 18 4.49 4.72 -2.09
CA GLY A 18 4.01 5.93 -1.45
C GLY A 18 3.10 5.67 -0.27
N CYS A 19 3.08 6.61 0.68
CA CYS A 19 2.16 6.56 1.80
C CYS A 19 1.59 7.94 2.13
N TYR A 20 0.39 7.95 2.70
CA TYR A 20 -0.28 9.16 3.16
C TYR A 20 -1.02 8.86 4.46
N VAL A 21 -0.89 9.72 5.46
CA VAL A 21 -1.45 9.51 6.81
C VAL A 21 -2.53 10.54 7.08
N THR A 22 -3.72 10.05 7.39
CA THR A 22 -4.90 10.88 7.66
C THR A 22 -5.44 10.63 9.05
N SER A 23 -6.44 11.42 9.45
CA SER A 23 -7.28 11.07 10.59
C SER A 23 -7.95 9.71 10.38
N ALA A 24 -8.24 8.98 11.47
CA ALA A 24 -8.88 7.66 11.39
C ALA A 24 -10.29 7.69 10.77
N ASN A 25 -10.99 8.82 10.85
CA ASN A 25 -12.34 8.98 10.31
C ASN A 25 -12.35 9.31 8.80
N THR A 26 -11.18 9.49 8.19
CA THR A 26 -11.11 9.70 6.74
C THR A 26 -11.40 8.39 6.02
N ALA A 27 -12.39 8.43 5.12
CA ALA A 27 -12.69 7.30 4.23
C ALA A 27 -11.56 7.07 3.23
N ASP A 28 -11.24 5.81 2.96
CA ASP A 28 -10.05 5.46 2.16
C ASP A 28 -10.15 5.98 0.73
N VAL A 29 -11.36 5.95 0.16
CA VAL A 29 -11.67 6.50 -1.15
C VAL A 29 -11.34 8.00 -1.26
N LYS A 30 -11.43 8.75 -0.16
CA LYS A 30 -11.08 10.19 -0.14
C LYS A 30 -9.58 10.43 -0.02
N ALA A 31 -8.83 9.50 0.58
CA ALA A 31 -7.40 9.65 0.82
C ALA A 31 -6.56 9.05 -0.32
N ALA A 32 -7.07 8.02 -1.00
CA ALA A 32 -6.37 7.33 -2.07
C ALA A 32 -5.89 8.25 -3.22
N PRO A 33 -6.64 9.28 -3.65
CA PRO A 33 -6.15 10.21 -4.68
C PRO A 33 -4.83 10.89 -4.30
N ALA A 34 -4.69 11.32 -3.04
CA ALA A 34 -3.51 12.04 -2.58
C ALA A 34 -2.23 11.21 -2.71
N VAL A 35 -2.28 9.93 -2.32
CA VAL A 35 -1.13 9.02 -2.45
C VAL A 35 -0.94 8.53 -3.88
N LEU A 36 -2.03 8.26 -4.62
CA LEU A 36 -1.93 7.67 -5.95
C LEU A 36 -1.39 8.66 -6.98
N VAL A 37 -1.84 9.93 -6.95
CA VAL A 37 -1.34 10.96 -7.87
C VAL A 37 0.17 11.12 -7.74
N TRP A 38 0.67 11.29 -6.51
CA TRP A 38 2.10 11.43 -6.26
C TRP A 38 2.91 10.21 -6.72
N VAL A 39 2.40 8.99 -6.51
CA VAL A 39 3.05 7.77 -7.01
C VAL A 39 3.07 7.73 -8.54
N LEU A 40 1.97 8.10 -9.18
CA LEU A 40 1.90 8.12 -10.64
C LEU A 40 2.80 9.21 -11.24
N GLU A 41 2.91 10.38 -10.61
CA GLU A 41 3.85 11.43 -11.02
C GLU A 41 5.30 10.95 -10.95
N MET A 42 5.67 10.29 -9.84
CA MET A 42 7.07 9.89 -9.63
C MET A 42 7.49 8.66 -10.42
N PHE A 43 6.59 7.69 -10.60
CA PHE A 43 6.92 6.38 -11.17
C PHE A 43 6.29 6.21 -12.55
N GLU A 44 6.96 6.76 -13.58
CA GLU A 44 6.47 6.75 -14.96
C GLU A 44 6.29 5.35 -15.58
N ARG A 45 6.98 4.35 -15.02
CA ARG A 45 6.92 2.96 -15.49
C ARG A 45 5.68 2.19 -15.03
N ILE A 46 4.84 2.79 -14.17
CA ILE A 46 3.60 2.16 -13.72
C ILE A 46 2.58 2.20 -14.87
N VAL A 47 2.14 1.02 -15.28
CA VAL A 47 1.12 0.84 -16.34
C VAL A 47 -0.17 0.22 -15.81
N LYS A 48 -0.17 -0.27 -14.56
CA LYS A 48 -1.31 -0.95 -13.95
C LYS A 48 -1.38 -0.67 -12.46
N VAL A 49 -2.59 -0.36 -11.98
CA VAL A 49 -2.93 -0.21 -10.57
C VAL A 49 -4.00 -1.23 -10.21
N LEU A 50 -3.80 -1.95 -9.11
CA LEU A 50 -4.77 -2.89 -8.55
C LEU A 50 -5.42 -2.23 -7.34
N ALA A 51 -6.75 -2.32 -7.22
CA ALA A 51 -7.47 -1.76 -6.08
C ALA A 51 -8.70 -2.61 -5.72
N ASP A 52 -9.11 -2.56 -4.45
CA ASP A 52 -10.33 -3.22 -3.98
C ASP A 52 -11.60 -2.58 -4.58
N GLN A 53 -12.70 -3.32 -4.62
CA GLN A 53 -13.98 -2.82 -5.16
C GLN A 53 -14.51 -1.56 -4.46
N GLY A 54 -14.11 -1.33 -3.20
CA GLY A 54 -14.46 -0.11 -2.47
C GLY A 54 -13.98 1.18 -3.14
N TYR A 55 -12.98 1.09 -4.02
CA TYR A 55 -12.43 2.23 -4.76
C TYR A 55 -13.06 2.44 -6.15
N ARG A 56 -14.10 1.68 -6.49
CA ARG A 56 -14.76 1.73 -7.80
C ARG A 56 -15.25 3.14 -8.12
N GLY A 57 -15.09 3.55 -9.38
CA GLY A 57 -15.49 4.86 -9.89
C GLY A 57 -14.47 5.94 -9.57
N ALA A 58 -14.23 6.21 -8.28
CA ALA A 58 -13.37 7.32 -7.83
C ALA A 58 -11.94 7.26 -8.40
N LEU A 59 -11.28 6.10 -8.32
CA LEU A 59 -9.92 5.96 -8.85
C LEU A 59 -9.87 5.89 -10.37
N GLY A 60 -10.91 5.35 -11.01
CA GLY A 60 -10.96 5.26 -12.48
C GLY A 60 -11.02 6.65 -13.10
N ALA A 61 -11.97 7.47 -12.65
CA ALA A 61 -12.12 8.85 -13.09
C ALA A 61 -10.87 9.69 -12.80
N LEU A 62 -10.24 9.48 -11.64
CA LEU A 62 -8.98 10.15 -11.30
C LEU A 62 -7.85 9.79 -12.28
N ILE A 63 -7.64 8.50 -12.56
CA ILE A 63 -6.57 8.04 -13.46
C ILE A 63 -6.83 8.54 -14.88
N GLU A 64 -8.08 8.45 -15.36
CA GLU A 64 -8.47 8.96 -16.67
C GLU A 64 -8.19 10.47 -16.79
N HIS A 65 -8.63 11.26 -15.82
CA HIS A 65 -8.39 12.70 -15.80
C HIS A 65 -6.89 13.05 -15.70
N PHE A 66 -6.15 12.35 -14.84
CA PHE A 66 -4.73 12.62 -14.61
C PHE A 66 -3.88 12.37 -15.88
N PHE A 67 -4.27 11.41 -16.72
CA PHE A 67 -3.57 11.08 -17.96
C PHE A 67 -4.24 11.64 -19.23
N GLU A 68 -5.32 12.41 -19.11
CA GLU A 68 -6.12 12.90 -20.26
C GLU A 68 -5.27 13.66 -21.29
N GLN A 69 -4.27 14.41 -20.81
CA GLN A 69 -3.36 15.23 -21.64
C GLN A 69 -1.98 14.59 -21.83
N GLN A 70 -1.82 13.31 -21.51
CA GLN A 70 -0.54 12.60 -21.59
C GLN A 70 -0.62 11.44 -22.59
N GLU A 71 0.51 11.09 -23.22
CA GLU A 71 0.60 9.89 -24.06
C GLU A 71 0.62 8.58 -23.25
N ARG A 72 0.61 8.68 -21.92
CA ARG A 72 0.71 7.56 -21.00
C ARG A 72 -0.67 7.08 -20.58
N GLN A 73 -0.87 5.77 -20.51
CA GLN A 73 -2.10 5.17 -19.99
C GLN A 73 -1.80 4.21 -18.84
N VAL A 74 -2.64 4.28 -17.80
CA VAL A 74 -2.54 3.38 -16.64
C VAL A 74 -3.87 2.65 -16.47
N LYS A 75 -3.81 1.32 -16.48
CA LYS A 75 -5.00 0.48 -16.32
C LYS A 75 -5.33 0.29 -14.85
N LEU A 76 -6.55 0.68 -14.44
CA LEU A 76 -7.10 0.29 -13.14
C LEU A 76 -7.75 -1.09 -13.25
N GLU A 77 -7.32 -2.02 -12.40
CA GLU A 77 -7.91 -3.35 -12.27
C GLU A 77 -8.51 -3.48 -10.87
N LEU A 78 -9.83 -3.52 -10.82
CA LEU A 78 -10.55 -3.72 -9.56
C LEU A 78 -10.61 -5.21 -9.23
N THR A 79 -10.17 -5.58 -8.03
CA THR A 79 -10.22 -6.96 -7.55
C THR A 79 -11.67 -7.43 -7.50
N GLN A 80 -12.02 -8.45 -8.29
CA GLN A 80 -13.35 -9.03 -8.31
C GLN A 80 -13.42 -10.23 -7.37
N ARG A 81 -14.50 -10.32 -6.59
CA ARG A 81 -14.85 -11.57 -5.93
C ARG A 81 -15.46 -12.49 -6.99
N PRO A 82 -14.96 -13.72 -7.17
CA PRO A 82 -15.56 -14.65 -8.12
C PRO A 82 -17.00 -14.97 -7.71
N THR A 83 -17.94 -14.69 -8.61
CA THR A 83 -19.39 -14.69 -8.37
C THR A 83 -19.98 -16.08 -8.09
N ALA A 84 -19.23 -17.16 -8.37
CA ALA A 84 -19.77 -18.52 -8.47
C ALA A 84 -19.28 -19.51 -7.39
N SER A 85 -18.53 -19.08 -6.37
CA SER A 85 -17.93 -20.01 -5.39
C SER A 85 -18.55 -19.89 -4.00
N GLN A 86 -19.09 -20.99 -3.48
CA GLN A 86 -19.42 -21.15 -2.06
C GLN A 86 -18.12 -21.18 -1.23
N GLY A 87 -17.95 -20.26 -0.28
CA GLY A 87 -16.81 -20.25 0.67
C GLY A 87 -15.86 -19.05 0.53
N PHE A 88 -14.85 -18.99 1.40
CA PHE A 88 -13.81 -17.97 1.37
C PHE A 88 -12.82 -18.25 0.23
N GLN A 89 -12.73 -17.33 -0.75
CA GLN A 89 -11.67 -17.35 -1.74
C GLN A 89 -10.69 -16.20 -1.50
N VAL A 90 -9.41 -16.52 -1.65
CA VAL A 90 -8.32 -15.55 -1.55
C VAL A 90 -8.36 -14.64 -2.77
N GLU A 91 -8.55 -13.34 -2.54
CA GLU A 91 -8.51 -12.33 -3.58
C GLU A 91 -7.09 -12.27 -4.21
N PRO A 92 -6.96 -12.34 -5.55
CA PRO A 92 -5.66 -12.34 -6.20
C PRO A 92 -4.83 -11.11 -5.82
N LYS A 93 -3.58 -11.33 -5.40
CA LYS A 93 -2.57 -10.29 -5.07
C LYS A 93 -2.89 -9.37 -3.88
N ARG A 94 -4.09 -9.40 -3.30
CA ARG A 94 -4.44 -8.67 -2.06
C ARG A 94 -3.47 -8.98 -0.91
N TRP A 95 -3.04 -10.24 -0.82
CA TRP A 95 -2.07 -10.72 0.17
C TRP A 95 -0.75 -9.93 0.19
N ILE A 96 -0.37 -9.26 -0.89
CA ILE A 96 0.85 -8.44 -0.96
C ILE A 96 0.72 -7.21 -0.05
N VAL A 97 -0.42 -6.53 -0.12
CA VAL A 97 -0.72 -5.35 0.72
C VAL A 97 -0.84 -5.78 2.18
N GLU A 98 -1.57 -6.87 2.45
CA GLU A 98 -1.72 -7.43 3.80
C GLU A 98 -0.38 -7.85 4.41
N ARG A 99 0.50 -8.49 3.63
CA ARG A 99 1.87 -8.80 4.08
C ARG A 99 2.66 -7.53 4.41
N THR A 100 2.52 -6.49 3.60
CA THR A 100 3.18 -5.20 3.84
C THR A 100 2.70 -4.59 5.15
N TRP A 101 1.39 -4.63 5.41
CA TRP A 101 0.81 -4.21 6.69
C TRP A 101 1.37 -5.01 7.86
N THR A 102 1.45 -6.33 7.73
CA THR A 102 2.08 -7.18 8.75
C THR A 102 3.52 -6.77 9.04
N TRP A 103 4.32 -6.39 8.05
CA TRP A 103 5.67 -5.87 8.28
C TRP A 103 5.68 -4.54 9.03
N LEU A 104 4.79 -3.62 8.65
CA LEU A 104 4.67 -2.31 9.29
C LEU A 104 4.19 -2.44 10.74
N GLU A 105 3.18 -3.26 11.02
CA GLU A 105 2.63 -3.45 12.36
C GLU A 105 3.61 -4.15 13.32
N ASN A 106 4.41 -5.08 12.80
CA ASN A 106 5.48 -5.75 13.56
C ASN A 106 6.70 -4.85 13.83
N ALA A 107 6.79 -3.70 13.17
CA ALA A 107 7.79 -2.71 13.51
C ALA A 107 7.33 -1.95 14.76
N ARG A 108 8.01 -2.18 15.89
CA ARG A 108 7.69 -1.57 17.20
C ARG A 108 7.48 -0.05 17.15
N ILE A 109 8.21 0.65 16.27
CA ILE A 109 8.10 2.10 16.10
C ILE A 109 6.74 2.54 15.51
N LEU A 110 6.06 1.67 14.77
CA LEU A 110 4.76 1.94 14.13
C LEU A 110 3.57 1.31 14.87
N THR A 111 3.81 0.44 15.86
CA THR A 111 2.74 -0.21 16.64
C THR A 111 1.87 0.80 17.38
N ARG A 112 2.44 1.93 17.80
CA ARG A 112 1.71 3.09 18.33
C ARG A 112 2.22 4.34 17.62
N ASP A 113 1.30 5.25 17.32
CA ASP A 113 1.68 6.54 16.76
C ASP A 113 2.08 7.49 17.90
N TYR A 114 3.37 7.80 17.96
CA TYR A 114 3.94 8.78 18.89
C TYR A 114 4.19 10.14 18.23
N GLU A 115 3.94 10.23 16.92
CA GLU A 115 4.31 11.41 16.15
C GLU A 115 3.29 12.52 16.28
N ARG A 116 3.77 13.75 16.45
CA ARG A 116 2.91 14.94 16.48
C ARG A 116 2.31 15.22 15.10
N LEU A 117 3.10 15.09 14.05
CA LEU A 117 2.72 15.42 12.68
C LEU A 117 2.52 14.15 11.83
N PRO A 118 1.51 14.10 10.93
CA PRO A 118 1.31 12.99 9.99
C PRO A 118 2.54 12.70 9.12
N GLU A 119 3.21 13.74 8.68
CA GLU A 119 4.38 13.69 7.79
C GLU A 119 5.57 12.97 8.46
N ASN A 120 5.73 13.15 9.78
CA ASN A 120 6.73 12.39 10.55
C ASN A 120 6.36 10.90 10.61
N HIS A 121 5.07 10.59 10.74
CA HIS A 121 4.59 9.20 10.76
C HIS A 121 4.85 8.51 9.41
N GLU A 122 4.61 9.22 8.31
CA GLU A 122 4.98 8.81 6.95
C GLU A 122 6.49 8.56 6.85
N GLY A 123 7.32 9.47 7.37
CA GLY A 123 8.77 9.29 7.48
C GLY A 123 9.16 7.98 8.18
N MET A 124 8.48 7.62 9.28
CA MET A 124 8.74 6.37 9.99
C MET A 124 8.36 5.12 9.17
N ILE A 125 7.33 5.20 8.32
CA ILE A 125 7.00 4.12 7.37
C ILE A 125 8.17 3.88 6.41
N TYR A 126 8.73 4.96 5.85
CA TYR A 126 9.89 4.85 4.96
C TYR A 126 11.13 4.30 5.68
N VAL A 127 11.40 4.69 6.93
CA VAL A 127 12.51 4.13 7.73
C VAL A 127 12.35 2.61 7.91
N VAL A 128 11.14 2.14 8.22
CA VAL A 128 10.86 0.70 8.34
C VAL A 128 11.08 -0.03 7.01
N MET A 129 10.66 0.58 5.89
CA MET A 129 10.87 0.01 4.55
C MET A 129 12.34 -0.04 4.15
N ILE A 130 13.13 1.00 4.46
CA ILE A 130 14.58 0.99 4.25
C ILE A 130 15.23 -0.16 5.02
N ARG A 131 14.88 -0.33 6.30
CA ARG A 131 15.37 -1.46 7.11
C ARG A 131 15.00 -2.81 6.51
N LEU A 132 13.78 -2.97 6.00
CA LEU A 132 13.33 -4.19 5.35
C LEU A 132 14.13 -4.46 4.06
N MET A 133 14.27 -3.46 3.20
CA MET A 133 15.03 -3.55 1.96
C MET A 133 16.51 -3.89 2.21
N LEU A 134 17.14 -3.26 3.21
CA LEU A 134 18.52 -3.56 3.60
C LEU A 134 18.69 -5.02 4.04
N ARG A 135 17.74 -5.57 4.81
CA ARG A 135 17.76 -6.99 5.20
C ARG A 135 17.61 -7.92 4.01
N CYS A 136 16.75 -7.57 3.05
CA CYS A 136 16.59 -8.32 1.81
C CYS A 136 17.88 -8.31 0.98
N LEU A 137 18.49 -7.13 0.80
CA LEU A 137 19.72 -6.96 0.02
C LEU A 137 20.90 -7.69 0.66
N ALA A 138 21.10 -7.55 1.97
CA ALA A 138 22.17 -8.20 2.72
C ALA A 138 21.92 -9.69 2.98
N LYS A 139 20.78 -10.25 2.53
CA LYS A 139 20.33 -11.62 2.85
C LYS A 139 20.29 -11.92 4.36
N ASN A 140 20.16 -10.88 5.18
CA ASN A 140 20.08 -10.97 6.64
C ASN A 140 18.62 -11.18 7.08
N ARG A 141 18.04 -12.28 6.61
CA ARG A 141 16.72 -12.75 7.07
C ARG A 141 16.96 -13.76 8.18
N ARG A 142 16.15 -13.69 9.25
CA ARG A 142 16.09 -14.78 10.23
C ARG A 142 15.59 -16.02 9.49
N THR A 143 16.51 -16.91 9.13
CA THR A 143 16.18 -18.25 8.66
C THR A 143 15.77 -19.06 9.88
N TRP A 144 14.59 -19.67 9.81
CA TRP A 144 14.27 -20.72 10.76
C TRP A 144 15.06 -21.95 10.34
N GLU A 145 16.09 -22.27 11.09
CA GLU A 145 16.84 -23.50 10.92
C GLU A 145 16.13 -24.58 11.74
N ALA A 146 15.69 -25.64 11.06
CA ALA A 146 14.92 -26.73 11.66
C ALA A 146 15.68 -27.56 12.72
N GLN A 147 16.91 -27.19 13.05
CA GLN A 147 17.85 -27.97 13.85
C GLN A 147 17.73 -27.75 15.37
N THR A 148 16.75 -26.98 15.84
CA THR A 148 16.52 -26.76 17.29
C THR A 148 15.10 -27.11 17.71
N ALA A 149 14.65 -28.32 17.36
CA ALA A 149 13.46 -28.95 17.92
C ALA A 149 13.84 -30.29 18.56
#